data_AF-A0AAW8YJS9-F1
#
_entry.id   AF-A0AAW8YJS9-F1
#
_cell.length_a   1.000
_cell.length_b   1.000
_cell.length_c   1.000
_cell.angle_alpha   90.00
_cell.angle_beta   90.00
_cell.angle_gamma   90.00
#
_symmetry.space_group_name_H-M   'P 1'
#
loop_
_entity.id
_entity.type
_entity.pdbx_description
1 polymer ?
#
loop_
_entity_poly.entity_id
_entity_poly.type
_entity_poly.pdbx_seq_one_letter_code
_entity_poly.pdbx_strand_id
1 'polypeptide(L)' 'MKLVRVDHSKYINTDRINAVVEYNPNETHVFTGDSYEPFVFNQPIKKVLDAICGSEEHRKSNAFIDEKGHLHNSHFKTNS' A
#
# COMPACT_ATOMS: atom_id res chain seq x y z
N MET A 1 6.11 11.41 9.34
CA MET A 1 5.59 10.08 9.70
C MET A 1 4.63 9.62 8.63
N LYS A 2 4.83 8.42 8.06
CA LYS A 2 3.95 7.84 7.02
C LYS A 2 3.20 6.65 7.62
N LEU A 3 1.88 6.81 7.80
CA LEU A 3 1.00 5.72 8.21
C LEU A 3 0.33 5.13 6.98
N VAL A 4 0.40 3.81 6.85
CA VAL A 4 -0.22 3.07 5.74
C VAL A 4 -1.30 2.16 6.30
N ARG A 5 -2.49 2.22 5.69
CA ARG A 5 -3.58 1.30 5.98
C ARG A 5 -3.30 -0.04 5.32
N VAL A 6 -3.08 -1.07 6.12
CA VAL A 6 -2.79 -2.44 5.62
C VAL A 6 -4.04 -3.32 5.72
N ASP A 7 -4.93 -3.02 6.68
CA ASP A 7 -6.23 -3.66 6.85
C ASP A 7 -7.29 -2.63 7.25
N HIS A 8 -8.57 -3.02 7.25
CA HIS A 8 -9.68 -2.12 7.51
C HIS A 8 -9.53 -1.29 8.79
N SER A 9 -8.92 -1.87 9.83
CA SER A 9 -8.70 -1.23 11.14
C SER A 9 -7.23 -1.13 11.56
N LYS A 10 -6.27 -1.52 10.71
CA LYS A 10 -4.84 -1.59 11.08
C LYS A 10 -4.00 -0.69 10.19
N TYR A 11 -3.30 0.23 10.83
CA TYR A 11 -2.35 1.14 10.22
C TYR A 11 -0.96 0.84 10.75
N ILE A 12 0.05 0.87 9.86
CA ILE A 12 1.45 0.67 10.24
C ILE A 12 2.23 1.92 9.88
N ASN A 13 3.11 2.34 10.79
CA ASN A 13 4.14 3.32 10.47
C ASN A 13 5.28 2.63 9.73
N THR A 14 5.37 2.87 8.43
CA THR A 14 6.31 2.16 7.55
C THR A 14 7.77 2.50 7.85
N ASP A 15 8.02 3.67 8.42
CA ASP A 15 9.34 4.15 8.83
C ASP A 15 9.92 3.34 10.01
N ARG A 16 9.05 2.63 10.75
CA ARG A 16 9.38 1.89 11.97
C ARG A 16 9.28 0.39 11.81
N ILE A 17 9.05 -0.09 10.58
CA ILE A 17 9.05 -1.52 10.28
C ILE A 17 10.48 -2.03 10.38
N ASN A 18 10.67 -3.04 11.22
CA ASN A 18 11.94 -3.76 11.34
C ASN A 18 11.94 -4.99 10.43
N ALA A 19 10.83 -5.74 10.39
CA ALA A 19 10.70 -6.93 9.56
C ALA A 19 9.24 -7.21 9.16
N VAL A 20 9.07 -7.86 8.01
CA VAL A 20 7.79 -8.44 7.56
C VAL A 20 8.06 -9.91 7.28
N VAL A 21 7.29 -10.80 7.91
CA VAL A 21 7.51 -12.25 7.86
C VAL A 21 6.22 -12.94 7.45
N GLU A 22 6.32 -13.86 6.50
CA GLU A 22 5.22 -14.77 6.17
C GLU A 22 5.16 -15.86 7.22
N TYR A 23 4.04 -15.94 7.95
CA TYR A 23 3.83 -16.99 8.95
C TYR A 23 3.15 -18.20 8.31
N ASN A 24 2.17 -17.95 7.43
CA ASN A 24 1.44 -18.94 6.63
C ASN A 24 1.00 -18.28 5.31
N PRO A 25 0.56 -19.04 4.27
CA PRO A 25 0.14 -18.47 2.99
C PRO A 25 -0.97 -17.39 3.08
N ASN A 26 -1.73 -17.37 4.18
CA ASN A 26 -2.78 -16.39 4.44
C ASN A 26 -2.51 -15.52 5.68
N GLU A 27 -1.32 -15.59 6.29
CA GLU A 27 -1.01 -14.84 7.50
C GLU A 27 0.40 -14.24 7.45
N THR A 28 0.47 -12.94 7.71
CA THR A 28 1.71 -12.16 7.68
C THR A 28 1.87 -11.41 8.99
N HIS A 29 3.08 -11.44 9.54
CA HIS A 29 3.43 -10.74 10.77
C HIS A 29 4.36 -9.57 10.43
N VAL A 30 4.04 -8.38 10.94
CA VAL A 30 4.86 -7.18 10.77
C VAL A 30 5.41 -6.76 12.13
N PHE A 31 6.73 -6.73 12.24
CA PHE A 31 7.44 -6.34 13.46
C PHE A 31 7.87 -4.88 13.34
N THR A 32 7.50 -4.07 14.32
CA THR A 32 7.90 -2.67 14.42
C THR A 32 8.86 -2.46 15.59
N GLY A 33 9.82 -1.55 15.47
CA GLY A 33 10.81 -1.31 16.53
C GLY A 33 10.25 -0.84 17.88
N ASP A 34 8.99 -0.37 17.92
CA ASP A 34 8.34 0.15 19.13
C ASP A 34 7.53 -0.88 19.91
N SER A 35 7.33 -2.08 19.37
CA SER A 35 6.47 -3.10 19.98
C SER A 35 7.15 -4.46 19.95
N TYR A 36 7.06 -5.18 21.06
CA TYR A 36 7.52 -6.57 21.13
C TYR A 36 6.56 -7.52 20.42
N GLU A 37 5.29 -7.13 20.29
CA GLU A 37 4.26 -7.93 19.62
C GLU A 37 4.17 -7.54 18.13
N PRO A 38 4.14 -8.52 17.21
CA PRO A 38 3.93 -8.25 15.80
C PRO A 38 2.49 -7.84 15.51
N PHE A 39 2.32 -7.01 14.49
CA PHE A 39 1.03 -6.82 13.86
C PHE A 39 0.70 -8.02 12.99
N VAL A 40 -0.33 -8.77 13.38
CA VAL A 40 -0.79 -9.95 12.64
C VAL A 40 -1.83 -9.54 11.59
N PHE A 41 -1.64 -9.97 10.35
CA PHE A 41 -2.53 -9.74 9.23
C PHE A 41 -2.97 -11.06 8.60
N ASN A 42 -4.28 -11.28 8.52
CA ASN A 42 -4.86 -12.46 7.87
C ASN A 42 -4.93 -12.28 6.35
N GLN A 43 -3.78 -11.95 5.75
CA GLN A 43 -3.61 -11.82 4.31
C GLN A 43 -2.20 -12.24 3.90
N PRO A 44 -2.02 -12.68 2.63
CA PRO A 44 -0.72 -13.06 2.09
C PRO A 44 0.30 -11.92 2.16
N ILE A 45 1.58 -12.26 2.34
CA ILE A 45 2.67 -11.28 2.49
C ILE A 45 2.74 -10.31 1.32
N LYS A 46 2.45 -10.77 0.10
CA LYS A 46 2.41 -9.92 -1.09
C LYS A 46 1.41 -8.77 -0.95
N LYS A 47 0.21 -9.00 -0.41
CA LYS A 47 -0.80 -7.94 -0.21
C LYS A 47 -0.35 -6.93 0.85
N VAL A 48 0.28 -7.43 1.92
CA VAL A 48 0.83 -6.58 2.99
C VAL A 48 1.95 -5.70 2.46
N LEU A 49 2.88 -6.27 1.71
CA LEU A 49 3.99 -5.53 1.10
C LEU A 49 3.51 -4.52 0.05
N ASP A 50 2.52 -4.89 -0.76
CA ASP A 50 1.90 -3.98 -1.73
C ASP A 50 1.29 -2.75 -1.03
N ALA A 51 0.56 -2.96 0.06
CA ALA A 51 0.07 -1.86 0.88
C ALA A 51 1.21 -1.00 1.45
N ILE A 52 2.21 -1.61 2.12
CA ILE A 52 3.32 -0.93 2.80
C ILE A 52 4.20 -0.13 1.84
N CYS A 53 4.58 -0.74 0.71
CA CYS A 53 5.37 -0.08 -0.33
C CYS A 53 4.64 1.16 -0.86
N GLY A 54 3.31 1.18 -0.70
CA GLY A 54 2.45 1.97 -1.53
C GLY A 54 2.52 1.33 -2.90
N SER A 55 1.55 0.49 -3.22
CA SER A 55 0.95 0.66 -4.53
C SER A 55 0.55 2.12 -4.55
N GLU A 56 1.43 2.96 -5.12
CA GLU A 56 0.97 4.10 -5.86
C GLU A 56 -0.24 3.56 -6.61
N GLU A 57 -1.43 3.93 -6.16
CA GLU A 57 -2.46 4.29 -7.10
C GLU A 57 -1.80 5.42 -7.91
N HIS A 58 -0.89 5.04 -8.82
CA HIS A 58 -0.69 5.68 -10.08
C HIS A 58 -2.11 5.71 -10.62
N ARG A 59 -2.87 6.73 -10.21
CA ARG A 59 -3.87 7.33 -11.05
C ARG A 59 -3.08 7.57 -12.32
N LYS A 60 -3.20 6.63 -13.26
CA LYS A 60 -2.75 6.81 -14.62
C LYS A 60 -3.59 7.97 -15.11
N SER A 61 -3.13 9.18 -14.80
CA SER A 61 -3.42 10.35 -15.56
C SER A 61 -2.79 10.03 -16.90
N ASN A 62 -3.58 9.44 -17.80
CA ASN A 62 -3.24 9.44 -19.21
C ASN A 62 -3.36 10.90 -19.65
N ALA A 63 -2.38 11.70 -19.26
CA ALA A 63 -2.18 13.04 -19.73
C ALA A 63 -1.65 12.92 -21.15
N PHE A 64 -2.52 13.15 -22.14
CA PHE A 64 -2.09 13.27 -23.52
C PHE A 64 -2.26 14.71 -23.97
N ILE A 65 -1.33 15.14 -24.83
CA ILE A 65 -1.36 16.45 -25.45
C ILE A 65 -1.98 16.27 -26.84
N ASP A 66 -3.07 16.98 -27.10
CA ASP A 66 -3.71 17.08 -28.41
C ASP A 66 -2.80 17.82 -29.43
N GLU A 67 -3.06 17.67 -30.73
CA GLU A 67 -2.30 18.33 -31.79
C GLU A 67 -2.32 19.87 -31.69
N LYS A 68 -3.27 20.46 -30.94
CA LYS A 68 -3.33 21.89 -30.63
C LYS A 68 -2.62 22.29 -29.35
N GLY A 69 -1.91 21.38 -28.68
CA GLY A 69 -1.14 21.65 -27.47
C GLY A 69 -1.96 21.67 -26.18
N HIS A 70 -3.20 21.18 -26.19
CA HIS A 70 -4.05 21.14 -24.99
C HIS A 70 -3.80 19.87 -24.16
N LEU A 71 -3.58 20.04 -22.86
CA LEU A 71 -3.41 18.94 -21.90
C LEU A 71 -4.77 18.37 -21.50
N HIS A 72 -5.04 17.13 -21.87
CA HIS A 72 -6.26 16.42 -21.45
C HIS A 72 -5.94 15.43 -20.34
N ASN A 73 -6.65 15.54 -19.21
CA ASN A 73 -6.53 14.62 -18.09
C ASN A 73 -7.83 13.82 -17.91
N SER A 74 -7.79 12.51 -18.18
CA SER A 74 -8.92 11.61 -17.97
C SER A 74 -8.79 10.87 -16.65
N HIS A 75 -9.61 11.21 -15.65
CA HIS A 75 -9.71 10.44 -14.41
C HIS A 75 -10.56 9.18 -14.63
N PHE A 76 -9.92 8.01 -14.71
CA PHE A 76 -10.63 6.75 -14.50
C PHE A 76 -10.82 6.53 -13.00
N LYS A 77 -12.05 6.70 -12.49
CA LYS A 77 -12.44 6.08 -11.22
C LYS A 77 -12.59 4.58 -11.48
N THR A 78 -11.62 3.78 -11.07
CA THR A 78 -11.85 2.35 -10.87
C THR A 78 -12.72 2.21 -9.63
N ASN A 79 -14.04 2.21 -9.81
CA ASN A 79 -14.96 1.81 -8.77
C ASN A 79 -14.80 0.29 -8.56
N SER A 80 -14.39 -0.13 -7.36
CA SER A 80 -14.61 -1.49 -6.86
C SER A 80 -16.08 -1.75 -6.60
#